data_AF-A0A940RE56-F1
#
_entry.id   AF-A0A940RE56-F1
#
_cell.length_a   1.000
_cell.length_b   1.000
_cell.length_c   1.000
_cell.angle_alpha   90.00
_cell.angle_beta   90.00
_cell.angle_gamma   90.00
#
_symmetry.space_group_name_H-M   'P 1'
#
loop_
_entity.id
_entity.type
_entity.pdbx_description
1 polymer ?
#
loop_
_entity_poly.entity_id
_entity_poly.type
_entity_poly.pdbx_seq_one_letter_code
_entity_poly.pdbx_strand_id
1 'polypeptide(L)'
;SYSNATNMLFNKGDMAGYVESLSSKVKPGTEFYYSSGNSNILSGIVRSTVGDKEYHSFPYKELFYKLGMYHTLLEPDASGTFVGSSYIWASARDYAKFGMLYLNDGVWNGERILPEGWVQTTTTAPAVNHLKNYGYQFWLNGWSETNPSQKEFPQMPADFFYADGYGGQRIYIVPSLQLVAVRLGLNKFDEQGFLSSLMDAVRG
;
A
#
# COMPACT_ATOMS: atom_id res chain seq x y z
N SER A 1 -26.53 -8.12 3.24
CA SER A 1 -26.07 -7.56 1.95
C SER A 1 -24.56 -7.64 1.91
N TYR A 2 -23.97 -7.92 0.74
CA TYR A 2 -22.51 -7.88 0.58
C TYR A 2 -22.00 -6.43 0.66
N SER A 3 -20.76 -6.24 1.13
CA SER A 3 -20.14 -4.91 1.13
C SER A 3 -19.95 -4.38 -0.31
N ASN A 4 -19.85 -3.05 -0.48
CA ASN A 4 -19.57 -2.46 -1.79
C ASN A 4 -18.25 -2.99 -2.39
N ALA A 5 -17.24 -3.23 -1.55
CA ALA A 5 -15.96 -3.80 -1.98
C ALA A 5 -16.12 -5.24 -2.48
N THR A 6 -16.86 -6.08 -1.75
CA THR A 6 -17.15 -7.46 -2.18
C THR A 6 -17.94 -7.48 -3.48
N ASN A 7 -18.95 -6.61 -3.62
CA ASN A 7 -19.74 -6.53 -4.84
C ASN A 7 -18.89 -6.06 -6.04
N MET A 8 -18.03 -5.05 -5.82
CA MET A 8 -17.09 -4.55 -6.82
C MET A 8 -16.15 -5.66 -7.31
N LEU A 9 -15.46 -6.35 -6.39
CA LEU A 9 -14.41 -7.32 -6.74
C LEU A 9 -14.96 -8.58 -7.41
N PHE A 10 -16.18 -9.00 -7.08
CA PHE A 10 -16.70 -10.30 -7.53
C PHE A 10 -17.86 -10.23 -8.53
N ASN A 11 -18.52 -9.08 -8.70
CA ASN A 11 -19.71 -8.96 -9.55
C ASN A 11 -19.67 -7.80 -10.56
N LYS A 12 -18.56 -7.06 -10.67
CA LYS A 12 -18.45 -5.90 -11.58
C LYS A 12 -17.29 -6.09 -12.54
N GLY A 13 -17.57 -5.89 -13.83
CA GLY A 13 -16.57 -5.98 -14.89
C GLY A 13 -15.69 -4.73 -15.02
N ASP A 14 -16.26 -3.56 -14.71
CA ASP A 14 -15.54 -2.30 -14.58
C ASP A 14 -15.61 -1.87 -13.10
N MET A 15 -14.51 -2.09 -12.38
CA MET A 15 -14.45 -1.85 -10.94
C MET A 15 -14.29 -0.37 -10.63
N ALA A 16 -13.50 0.38 -11.41
CA ALA A 16 -13.32 1.81 -11.22
C ALA A 16 -14.62 2.56 -11.55
N GLY A 17 -15.21 2.30 -12.72
CA GLY A 17 -16.47 2.91 -13.13
C GLY A 17 -17.63 2.54 -12.20
N TYR A 18 -17.64 1.33 -11.63
CA TYR A 18 -18.61 1.00 -10.58
C TYR A 18 -18.48 1.91 -9.35
N VAL A 19 -17.27 2.14 -8.86
CA VAL A 19 -17.06 3.00 -7.67
C VAL A 19 -17.44 4.45 -7.99
N GLU A 20 -17.07 4.95 -9.17
CA GLU A 20 -17.43 6.30 -9.63
C GLU A 20 -18.94 6.50 -9.74
N SER A 21 -19.70 5.45 -10.04
CA SER A 21 -21.17 5.51 -10.09
C SER A 21 -21.84 5.62 -8.72
N LEU A 22 -21.11 5.35 -7.63
CA LEU A 22 -21.64 5.42 -6.27
C LEU A 22 -21.68 6.87 -5.78
N SER A 23 -22.75 7.23 -5.06
CA SER A 23 -22.81 8.53 -4.38
C SER A 23 -21.80 8.58 -3.23
N SER A 24 -21.07 9.69 -3.13
CA SER A 24 -20.21 9.94 -1.97
C SER A 24 -21.04 9.97 -0.70
N LYS A 25 -20.61 9.24 0.33
CA LYS A 25 -21.29 9.21 1.63
C LYS A 25 -21.01 10.45 2.47
N VAL A 26 -19.84 11.04 2.28
CA VAL A 26 -19.32 12.18 3.06
C VAL A 26 -18.63 13.17 2.13
N LYS A 27 -18.41 14.40 2.59
CA LYS A 27 -17.67 15.41 1.81
C LYS A 27 -16.18 15.04 1.77
N PRO A 28 -15.49 15.22 0.63
CA PRO A 28 -14.04 15.02 0.58
C PRO A 28 -13.31 15.86 1.64
N GLY A 29 -12.37 15.22 2.33
CA GLY A 29 -11.55 15.88 3.35
C GLY A 29 -12.24 16.11 4.70
N THR A 30 -13.40 15.51 4.98
CA THR A 30 -14.05 15.60 6.31
C THR A 30 -13.89 14.34 7.16
N GLU A 31 -13.78 13.17 6.55
CA GLU A 31 -13.63 11.89 7.25
C GLU A 31 -12.64 11.00 6.52
N PHE A 32 -11.96 10.13 7.27
CA PHE A 32 -11.06 9.12 6.73
C PHE A 32 -11.68 7.72 6.85
N TYR A 33 -11.68 6.97 5.75
CA TYR A 33 -11.96 5.53 5.74
C TYR A 33 -11.08 4.84 4.71
N TYR A 34 -10.53 3.67 5.07
CA TYR A 34 -9.87 2.80 4.12
C TYR A 34 -10.87 2.27 3.07
N SER A 35 -10.52 2.36 1.79
CA SER A 35 -11.41 2.03 0.67
C SER A 35 -10.64 1.44 -0.50
N SER A 36 -10.89 0.16 -0.80
CA SER A 36 -10.41 -0.49 -2.03
C SER A 36 -10.91 0.23 -3.29
N GLY A 37 -12.10 0.83 -3.24
CA GLY A 37 -12.64 1.58 -4.36
C GLY A 37 -11.79 2.78 -4.73
N ASN A 38 -11.18 3.45 -3.75
CA ASN A 38 -10.31 4.60 -4.01
C ASN A 38 -9.04 4.16 -4.78
N SER A 39 -8.46 3.01 -4.44
CA SER A 39 -7.28 2.47 -5.14
C SER A 39 -7.62 2.08 -6.59
N ASN A 40 -8.84 1.59 -6.85
CA ASN A 40 -9.30 1.28 -8.20
C ASN A 40 -9.61 2.55 -9.03
N ILE A 41 -10.17 3.60 -8.41
CA ILE A 41 -10.30 4.92 -9.05
C ILE A 41 -8.91 5.46 -9.44
N LEU A 42 -7.92 5.38 -8.54
CA LEU A 42 -6.54 5.80 -8.87
C LEU A 42 -5.99 5.03 -10.07
N SER A 43 -6.30 3.74 -10.20
CA SER A 43 -5.88 2.95 -11.37
C SER A 43 -6.57 3.40 -12.66
N GLY A 44 -7.85 3.79 -12.60
CA GLY A 44 -8.58 4.40 -13.70
C GLY A 44 -8.04 5.79 -14.09
N ILE A 45 -7.66 6.61 -13.11
CA ILE A 45 -7.00 7.91 -13.35
C ILE A 45 -5.65 7.72 -14.03
N VAL A 46 -4.82 6.77 -13.57
CA VAL A 46 -3.55 6.44 -14.22
C VAL A 46 -3.80 6.01 -15.66
N ARG A 47 -4.74 5.09 -15.91
CA ARG A 47 -5.13 4.65 -17.26
C ARG A 47 -5.53 5.82 -18.16
N SER A 48 -6.39 6.70 -17.65
CA SER A 48 -6.87 7.87 -18.38
C SER A 48 -5.75 8.87 -18.68
N THR A 49 -4.76 8.97 -17.79
CA THR A 49 -3.62 9.89 -17.91
C THR A 49 -2.58 9.39 -18.91
N VAL A 50 -2.22 8.10 -18.86
CA VAL A 50 -1.18 7.51 -19.72
C VAL A 50 -1.72 7.04 -21.08
N GLY A 51 -3.02 6.77 -21.16
CA GLY A 51 -3.70 6.25 -22.34
C GLY A 51 -3.62 4.73 -22.46
N ASP A 52 -4.66 4.13 -23.06
CA ASP A 52 -4.83 2.68 -23.20
C ASP A 52 -3.64 1.97 -23.85
N LYS A 53 -2.98 2.63 -24.82
CA LYS A 53 -1.84 2.07 -25.54
C LYS A 53 -0.66 1.78 -24.60
N GLU A 54 -0.38 2.66 -23.65
CA GLU A 54 0.79 2.53 -22.78
C GLU A 54 0.46 1.91 -21.41
N TYR A 55 -0.81 1.95 -21.00
CA TYR A 55 -1.27 1.63 -19.65
C TYR A 55 -0.71 0.32 -19.08
N HIS A 56 -0.82 -0.78 -19.81
CA HIS A 56 -0.36 -2.07 -19.30
C HIS A 56 1.15 -2.18 -19.17
N SER A 57 1.90 -1.42 -19.96
CA SER A 57 3.37 -1.40 -19.91
C SER A 57 3.91 -0.38 -18.93
N PHE A 58 3.13 0.66 -18.62
CA PHE A 58 3.53 1.79 -17.81
C PHE A 58 4.11 1.41 -16.43
N PRO A 59 3.41 0.67 -15.55
CA PRO A 59 3.96 0.36 -14.22
C PRO A 59 5.20 -0.55 -14.29
N TYR A 60 5.33 -1.35 -15.35
CA TYR A 60 6.52 -2.17 -15.56
C TYR A 60 7.73 -1.33 -15.99
N LYS A 61 7.55 -0.45 -16.99
CA LYS A 61 8.62 0.42 -17.48
C LYS A 61 9.05 1.45 -16.44
N GLU A 62 8.08 2.09 -15.79
CA GLU A 62 8.35 3.24 -14.92
C GLU A 62 8.73 2.87 -13.48
N LEU A 63 8.39 1.66 -13.04
CA LEU A 63 8.65 1.22 -11.67
C LEU A 63 9.30 -0.16 -11.62
N PHE A 64 8.59 -1.22 -12.01
CA PHE A 64 9.04 -2.59 -11.68
C PHE A 64 10.36 -2.97 -12.32
N TYR A 65 10.58 -2.68 -13.60
CA TYR A 65 11.83 -3.02 -14.28
C TYR A 65 13.00 -2.16 -13.79
N LYS A 66 12.78 -0.89 -13.43
CA LYS A 66 13.81 -0.05 -12.80
C LYS A 66 14.26 -0.62 -11.46
N LEU A 67 13.33 -1.18 -10.68
CA LEU A 67 13.62 -1.88 -9.43
C LEU A 67 14.16 -3.31 -9.65
N GLY A 68 14.10 -3.84 -10.88
CA GLY A 68 14.42 -5.23 -11.18
C GLY A 68 13.38 -6.23 -10.66
N MET A 69 12.13 -5.81 -10.45
CA MET A 69 10.99 -6.62 -10.04
C MET A 69 10.40 -7.40 -11.24
N TYR A 70 11.09 -8.45 -11.67
CA TYR A 70 10.73 -9.21 -12.87
C TYR A 70 9.71 -10.33 -12.63
N HIS A 71 9.35 -10.62 -11.37
CA HIS A 71 8.36 -11.65 -11.01
C HIS A 71 7.13 -11.00 -10.36
N THR A 72 6.68 -9.89 -10.93
CA THR A 72 5.49 -9.15 -10.51
C THR A 72 4.45 -9.19 -11.62
N LEU A 73 3.21 -9.52 -11.29
CA LEU A 73 2.05 -9.53 -12.19
C LEU A 73 0.93 -8.69 -11.57
N LEU A 74 0.32 -7.83 -12.39
CA LEU A 74 -0.88 -7.08 -12.05
C LEU A 74 -2.01 -7.60 -12.92
N GLU A 75 -3.12 -7.98 -12.31
CA GLU A 75 -4.29 -8.44 -13.05
C GLU A 75 -5.29 -7.28 -13.25
N PRO A 76 -5.79 -7.09 -14.48
CA PRO A 76 -6.88 -6.16 -14.75
C PRO A 76 -8.24 -6.77 -14.41
N ASP A 77 -9.23 -5.90 -14.19
CA ASP A 77 -10.64 -6.26 -14.28
C ASP A 77 -11.06 -6.50 -15.73
N ALA A 78 -12.33 -6.86 -15.94
CA ALA A 78 -12.84 -7.16 -17.28
C ALA A 78 -12.88 -5.93 -18.21
N SER A 79 -12.77 -4.71 -17.68
CA SER A 79 -12.62 -3.48 -18.48
C SER A 79 -11.21 -3.25 -18.99
N GLY A 80 -10.22 -4.02 -18.49
CA GLY A 80 -8.81 -3.83 -18.77
C GLY A 80 -8.08 -2.89 -17.79
N THR A 81 -8.74 -2.41 -16.74
CA THR A 81 -8.11 -1.55 -15.73
C THR A 81 -7.47 -2.42 -14.65
N PHE A 82 -6.19 -2.21 -14.32
CA PHE A 82 -5.55 -2.92 -13.21
C PHE A 82 -6.35 -2.72 -11.91
N VAL A 83 -6.58 -3.81 -11.18
CA VAL A 83 -7.30 -3.76 -9.91
C VAL A 83 -6.36 -3.22 -8.83
N GLY A 84 -6.16 -1.90 -8.75
CA GLY A 84 -5.15 -1.30 -7.86
C GLY A 84 -5.27 -1.62 -6.38
N SER A 85 -6.43 -2.08 -5.90
CA SER A 85 -6.61 -2.54 -4.52
C SER A 85 -6.17 -3.98 -4.26
N SER A 86 -5.93 -4.80 -5.29
CA SER A 86 -5.85 -6.27 -5.19
C SER A 86 -5.09 -6.88 -6.37
N TYR A 87 -5.03 -8.21 -6.45
CA TYR A 87 -4.53 -8.96 -7.62
C TYR A 87 -3.16 -8.54 -8.16
N ILE A 88 -2.28 -8.13 -7.23
CA ILE A 88 -0.85 -8.03 -7.49
C ILE A 88 -0.21 -9.28 -6.93
N TRP A 89 0.49 -10.00 -7.79
CA TRP A 89 1.23 -11.20 -7.46
C TRP A 89 2.71 -10.89 -7.60
N ALA A 90 3.47 -10.98 -6.51
CA ALA A 90 4.91 -10.78 -6.56
C ALA A 90 5.66 -11.74 -5.63
N SER A 91 6.92 -12.01 -5.97
CA SER A 91 7.82 -12.73 -5.07
C SER A 91 8.13 -11.90 -3.82
N ALA A 92 8.48 -12.57 -2.71
CA ALA A 92 8.92 -11.87 -1.50
C ALA A 92 10.11 -10.93 -1.76
N ARG A 93 11.00 -11.33 -2.67
CA ARG A 93 12.15 -10.53 -3.10
C ARG A 93 11.73 -9.27 -3.85
N ASP A 94 10.72 -9.36 -4.69
CA ASP A 94 10.24 -8.19 -5.44
C ASP A 94 9.48 -7.22 -4.54
N TYR A 95 8.67 -7.71 -3.61
CA TYR A 95 8.13 -6.85 -2.55
C TYR A 95 9.22 -6.23 -1.66
N ALA A 96 10.31 -6.94 -1.38
CA ALA A 96 11.41 -6.39 -0.60
C ALA A 96 12.10 -5.24 -1.36
N LYS A 97 12.29 -5.34 -2.68
CA LYS A 97 12.81 -4.24 -3.52
C LYS A 97 11.89 -3.02 -3.46
N PHE A 98 10.57 -3.22 -3.53
CA PHE A 98 9.61 -2.14 -3.35
C PHE A 98 9.72 -1.50 -1.96
N GLY A 99 9.83 -2.30 -0.89
CA GLY A 99 10.07 -1.78 0.45
C GLY A 99 11.38 -1.01 0.56
N MET A 100 12.45 -1.49 -0.08
CA MET A 100 13.75 -0.85 -0.10
C MET A 100 13.74 0.48 -0.88
N LEU A 101 12.93 0.60 -1.93
CA LEU A 101 12.72 1.89 -2.61
C LEU A 101 12.20 2.94 -1.62
N TYR A 102 11.21 2.58 -0.81
CA TYR A 102 10.66 3.48 0.22
C TYR A 102 11.62 3.71 1.38
N LEU A 103 12.38 2.68 1.79
CA LEU A 103 13.43 2.82 2.80
C LEU A 103 14.48 3.86 2.38
N ASN A 104 14.82 3.91 1.08
CA ASN A 104 15.84 4.78 0.50
C ASN A 104 15.28 6.10 -0.06
N ASP A 105 14.17 6.62 0.49
CA ASP A 105 13.54 7.88 0.05
C ASP A 105 13.30 7.96 -1.48
N GLY A 106 12.86 6.85 -2.08
CA GLY A 106 12.56 6.79 -3.50
C GLY A 106 13.78 6.69 -4.42
N VAL A 107 14.98 6.47 -3.87
CA VAL A 107 16.21 6.27 -4.65
C VAL A 107 16.52 4.78 -4.78
N TRP A 108 16.82 4.34 -5.99
CA TRP A 108 17.21 2.97 -6.30
C TRP A 108 18.49 2.96 -7.14
N ASN A 109 19.54 2.29 -6.65
CA ASN A 109 20.85 2.23 -7.34
C ASN A 109 21.39 3.60 -7.81
N GLY A 110 21.14 4.66 -7.03
CA GLY A 110 21.56 6.03 -7.36
C GLY A 110 20.63 6.81 -8.29
N GLU A 111 19.58 6.18 -8.83
CA GLU A 111 18.53 6.85 -9.60
C GLU A 111 17.35 7.22 -8.71
N ARG A 112 16.86 8.46 -8.81
CA ARG A 112 15.64 8.90 -8.11
C ARG A 112 14.42 8.47 -8.92
N ILE A 113 13.66 7.51 -8.38
CA ILE A 113 12.44 6.96 -8.99
C ILE A 113 11.19 7.69 -8.48
N LEU A 114 11.14 8.01 -7.19
CA LEU A 114 10.05 8.79 -6.59
C LEU A 114 10.49 10.25 -6.36
N PRO A 115 9.58 11.24 -6.51
CA PRO A 115 9.88 12.62 -6.21
C PRO A 115 10.47 12.80 -4.80
N GLU A 116 11.35 13.79 -4.64
CA GLU A 116 11.87 14.12 -3.31
C GLU A 116 10.73 14.49 -2.35
N GLY A 117 10.80 13.99 -1.12
CA GLY A 117 9.74 14.17 -0.11
C GLY A 117 8.49 13.30 -0.33
N TRP A 118 8.46 12.46 -1.38
CA TRP A 118 7.32 11.58 -1.63
C TRP A 118 7.12 10.56 -0.51
N VAL A 119 8.19 9.91 -0.03
CA VAL A 119 8.08 8.92 1.05
C VAL A 119 7.51 9.57 2.31
N GLN A 120 8.07 10.71 2.73
CA GLN A 120 7.55 11.49 3.87
C GLN A 120 6.07 11.83 3.71
N THR A 121 5.66 12.27 2.51
CA THR A 121 4.27 12.59 2.19
C THR A 121 3.39 11.34 2.33
N THR A 122 3.83 10.21 1.79
CA THR A 122 3.06 8.95 1.85
C THR A 122 2.95 8.39 3.26
N THR A 123 3.89 8.68 4.15
CA THR A 123 3.89 8.21 5.53
C THR A 123 3.35 9.25 6.52
N THR A 124 2.74 10.32 6.04
CA THR A 124 2.08 11.33 6.87
C THR A 124 0.58 11.11 6.84
N ALA A 125 -0.02 10.86 8.01
CA ALA A 125 -1.47 10.74 8.13
C ALA A 125 -2.17 12.08 7.83
N PRO A 126 -3.29 12.07 7.09
CA PRO A 126 -4.10 13.27 6.94
C PRO A 126 -4.70 13.68 8.29
N ALA A 127 -4.91 14.99 8.51
CA ALA A 127 -5.40 15.51 9.78
C ALA A 127 -6.75 14.92 10.22
N VAL A 128 -7.61 14.55 9.25
CA VAL A 128 -8.92 13.92 9.51
C VAL A 128 -8.83 12.44 9.91
N ASN A 129 -7.66 11.81 9.80
CA ASN A 129 -7.43 10.48 10.37
C ASN A 129 -6.90 10.64 11.80
N HIS A 130 -7.81 10.72 12.78
CA HIS A 130 -7.47 10.93 14.19
C HIS A 130 -6.65 9.78 14.79
N LEU A 131 -6.81 8.56 14.26
CA LEU A 131 -6.00 7.40 14.65
C LEU A 131 -4.55 7.51 14.17
N LYS A 132 -4.28 8.34 13.15
CA LYS A 132 -2.97 8.48 12.49
C LYS A 132 -2.37 7.15 12.03
N ASN A 133 -3.22 6.22 11.62
CA ASN A 133 -2.86 4.84 11.30
C ASN A 133 -2.75 4.56 9.79
N TYR A 134 -2.93 5.57 8.94
CA TYR A 134 -2.92 5.41 7.50
C TYR A 134 -2.48 6.69 6.78
N GLY A 135 -1.61 6.54 5.80
CA GLY A 135 -1.12 7.59 4.91
C GLY A 135 -1.59 7.39 3.47
N TYR A 136 -0.72 7.63 2.49
CA TYR A 136 -1.05 7.40 1.08
C TYR A 136 -0.82 5.95 0.72
N GLN A 137 -1.85 5.12 0.92
CA GLN A 137 -1.85 3.68 0.64
C GLN A 137 -0.92 2.83 1.55
N PHE A 138 -0.41 3.41 2.64
CA PHE A 138 0.37 2.71 3.67
C PHE A 138 -0.30 2.78 5.03
N TRP A 139 -0.19 1.70 5.80
CA TRP A 139 -0.51 1.69 7.22
C TRP A 139 0.63 2.27 8.05
N LEU A 140 0.25 2.99 9.10
CA LEU A 140 1.14 3.65 10.05
C LEU A 140 0.87 3.10 11.46
N ASN A 141 1.77 3.37 12.40
CA ASN A 141 1.71 2.80 13.74
C ASN A 141 0.81 3.58 14.74
N GLY A 142 -0.30 4.14 14.27
CA GLY A 142 -1.28 4.83 15.11
C GLY A 142 -2.43 3.90 15.51
N TRP A 143 -3.04 4.10 16.69
CA TRP A 143 -4.11 3.21 17.17
C TRP A 143 -5.24 3.85 17.97
N SER A 144 -5.03 5.00 18.60
CA SER A 144 -6.03 5.56 19.51
C SER A 144 -6.31 7.03 19.24
N GLU A 145 -7.59 7.35 19.06
CA GLU A 145 -8.06 8.72 18.90
C GLU A 145 -7.97 9.50 20.21
N THR A 146 -8.22 8.84 21.34
CA THR A 146 -8.23 9.46 22.67
C THR A 146 -6.84 9.48 23.32
N ASN A 147 -5.92 8.64 22.84
CA ASN A 147 -4.52 8.66 23.24
C ASN A 147 -3.60 8.53 22.01
N PRO A 148 -3.31 9.63 21.29
CA PRO A 148 -2.49 9.60 20.08
C PRO A 148 -1.06 9.08 20.25
N SER A 149 -0.59 8.90 21.50
CA SER A 149 0.71 8.26 21.78
C SER A 149 0.64 6.74 21.78
N GLN A 150 -0.57 6.16 21.88
CA GLN A 150 -0.80 4.73 21.81
C GLN A 150 -0.66 4.23 20.36
N LYS A 151 0.11 3.17 20.21
CA LYS A 151 0.46 2.54 18.94
C LYS A 151 -0.12 1.14 18.84
N GLU A 152 -0.36 0.68 17.62
CA GLU A 152 -0.82 -0.69 17.35
C GLU A 152 0.30 -1.70 17.63
N PHE A 153 1.54 -1.32 17.31
CA PHE A 153 2.75 -2.08 17.56
C PHE A 153 3.69 -1.26 18.48
N PRO A 154 3.51 -1.30 19.81
CA PRO A 154 4.25 -0.47 20.76
C PRO A 154 5.77 -0.65 20.73
N GLN A 155 6.25 -1.85 20.39
CA GLN A 155 7.67 -2.20 20.26
C GLN A 155 8.33 -1.58 19.01
N MET A 156 7.52 -1.22 18.00
CA MET A 156 8.04 -0.68 16.75
C MET A 156 8.39 0.81 16.88
N PRO A 157 9.46 1.26 16.20
CA PRO A 157 9.82 2.68 16.10
C PRO A 157 8.68 3.57 15.59
N ALA A 158 8.78 4.88 15.83
CA ALA A 158 7.75 5.84 15.42
C ALA A 158 7.68 6.02 13.88
N ASP A 159 8.77 5.77 13.18
CA ASP A 159 8.89 5.83 11.73
C ASP A 159 8.56 4.50 11.04
N PHE A 160 8.01 3.52 11.77
CA PHE A 160 7.51 2.27 11.21
C PHE A 160 6.22 2.49 10.38
N PHE A 161 6.21 1.94 9.17
CA PHE A 161 5.05 1.87 8.30
C PHE A 161 5.05 0.58 7.48
N TYR A 162 3.90 0.18 6.97
CA TYR A 162 3.75 -1.11 6.32
C TYR A 162 2.62 -1.17 5.29
N ALA A 163 2.74 -2.12 4.36
CA ALA A 163 1.66 -2.51 3.47
C ALA A 163 0.99 -3.79 4.01
N ASP A 164 -0.34 -3.80 4.06
CA ASP A 164 -1.18 -4.92 4.50
C ASP A 164 -1.94 -5.47 3.29
N GLY A 165 -1.65 -6.73 2.93
CA GLY A 165 -2.41 -7.49 1.95
C GLY A 165 -3.31 -8.54 2.60
N TYR A 166 -4.47 -8.76 1.97
CA TYR A 166 -5.38 -9.85 2.32
C TYR A 166 -4.66 -11.21 2.36
N GLY A 167 -4.98 -12.06 3.34
CA GLY A 167 -4.27 -13.32 3.60
C GLY A 167 -3.05 -13.16 4.54
N GLY A 168 -2.68 -11.92 4.85
CA GLY A 168 -1.60 -11.58 5.76
C GLY A 168 -0.25 -11.39 5.06
N GLN A 169 -0.25 -11.07 3.77
CA GLN A 169 0.95 -10.53 3.12
C GLN A 169 1.31 -9.20 3.80
N ARG A 170 2.60 -9.00 4.08
CA ARG A 170 3.10 -7.79 4.76
C ARG A 170 4.41 -7.34 4.15
N ILE A 171 4.54 -6.03 3.98
CA ILE A 171 5.82 -5.36 3.71
C ILE A 171 6.03 -4.38 4.85
N TYR A 172 6.98 -4.66 5.73
CA TYR A 172 7.35 -3.82 6.86
C TYR A 172 8.56 -2.98 6.50
N ILE A 173 8.51 -1.69 6.82
CA ILE A 173 9.59 -0.75 6.53
C ILE A 173 9.89 0.05 7.81
N VAL A 174 11.16 0.01 8.24
CA VAL A 174 11.63 0.69 9.45
C VAL A 174 12.90 1.51 9.11
N PRO A 175 12.75 2.79 8.73
CA PRO A 175 13.87 3.64 8.30
C PRO A 175 15.00 3.74 9.34
N SER A 176 14.65 3.96 10.60
CA SER A 176 15.59 4.10 11.72
C SER A 176 16.45 2.87 11.96
N LEU A 177 16.06 1.71 11.42
CA LEU A 177 16.82 0.46 11.53
C LEU A 177 17.38 -0.02 10.18
N GLN A 178 17.20 0.76 9.10
CA GLN A 178 17.57 0.34 7.75
C GLN A 178 17.02 -1.05 7.38
N LEU A 179 15.76 -1.29 7.77
CA LEU A 179 15.17 -2.62 7.76
C LEU A 179 13.92 -2.67 6.88
N VAL A 180 13.89 -3.69 6.02
CA VAL A 180 12.69 -4.13 5.31
C VAL A 180 12.48 -5.61 5.60
N ALA A 181 11.27 -5.97 6.01
CA ALA A 181 10.87 -7.36 6.20
C ALA A 181 9.62 -7.66 5.37
N VAL A 182 9.63 -8.79 4.68
CA VAL A 182 8.50 -9.25 3.87
C VAL A 182 8.00 -10.58 4.39
N ARG A 183 6.70 -10.68 4.61
CA ARG A 183 6.02 -11.92 4.97
C ARG A 183 4.94 -12.19 3.93
N LEU A 184 5.03 -13.34 3.24
CA LEU A 184 3.95 -13.85 2.41
C LEU A 184 3.09 -14.78 3.27
N GLY A 185 1.77 -14.71 3.13
CA GLY A 185 0.89 -15.45 4.02
C GLY A 185 -0.48 -15.72 3.44
N LEU A 186 -1.06 -16.85 3.87
CA LEU A 186 -2.46 -17.21 3.61
C LEU A 186 -3.25 -17.45 4.91
N ASN A 187 -2.61 -17.22 6.07
CA ASN A 187 -3.14 -17.53 7.39
C ASN A 187 -2.79 -16.43 8.40
N LYS A 188 -3.58 -16.35 9.48
CA LYS A 188 -3.24 -15.55 10.67
C LYS A 188 -1.91 -16.00 11.26
N PHE A 189 -1.17 -15.07 11.84
CA PHE A 189 0.08 -15.32 12.55
C PHE A 189 0.20 -14.34 13.73
N ASP A 190 1.09 -14.65 14.66
CA ASP A 190 1.44 -13.74 15.75
C ASP A 190 2.36 -12.63 15.21
N GLU A 191 1.73 -11.57 14.72
CA GLU A 191 2.41 -10.41 14.13
C GLU A 191 3.21 -9.63 15.19
N GLN A 192 2.66 -9.48 16.39
CA GLN A 192 3.35 -8.81 17.50
C GLN A 192 4.62 -9.55 17.90
N GLY A 193 4.51 -10.87 18.10
CA GLY A 193 5.66 -11.73 18.43
C GLY A 193 6.71 -11.72 17.32
N PHE A 194 6.31 -11.85 16.06
CA PHE A 194 7.22 -11.78 14.91
C PHE A 194 8.00 -10.46 14.86
N LEU A 195 7.31 -9.33 14.99
CA LEU A 195 7.95 -8.01 14.98
C LEU A 195 8.85 -7.82 16.20
N SER A 196 8.47 -8.32 17.38
CA SER A 196 9.33 -8.28 18.56
C SER A 196 10.63 -9.05 18.33
N SER A 197 10.56 -10.29 17.82
CA SER A 197 11.76 -11.08 17.53
C SER A 197 12.65 -10.43 16.47
N LEU A 198 12.05 -9.76 15.47
CA LEU A 198 12.79 -9.00 14.46
C LEU A 198 13.54 -7.82 15.09
N MET A 199 12.89 -7.08 15.99
CA MET A 199 13.49 -5.96 16.70
C MET A 199 14.65 -6.39 17.61
N ASP A 200 14.51 -7.54 18.28
CA ASP A 200 15.58 -8.12 19.11
C ASP A 200 16.79 -8.53 18.26
N ALA A 201 16.55 -9.14 17.09
CA ALA A 201 17.61 -9.60 16.20
C ALA A 201 18.43 -8.47 15.55
N VAL A 202 17.85 -7.28 15.39
CA VAL A 202 18.52 -6.13 14.74
C VAL A 202 19.20 -5.20 15.77
N ARG A 203 18.83 -5.30 17.05
CA ARG A 203 19.40 -4.50 18.13
C ARG A 203 20.51 -5.22 18.92
N GLY A 204 20.59 -6.55 18.83
CA GLY A 204 21.67 -7.36 19.41
C GLY A 204 22.92 -7.38 18.54
#